data_AF-A0ABD2FT62-F1
#
_entry.id   AF-A0ABD2FT62-F1
#
_cell.length_a   1.000
_cell.length_b   1.000
_cell.length_c   1.000
_cell.angle_alpha   90.00
_cell.angle_beta   90.00
_cell.angle_gamma   90.00
#
_symmetry.space_group_name_H-M   'P 1'
#
loop_
_entity.id
_entity.type
_entity.pdbx_description
1 polymer ?
#
loop_
_entity_poly.entity_id
_entity_poly.type
_entity_poly.pdbx_seq_one_letter_code
_entity_poly.pdbx_strand_id
1 'polypeptide(L)'
;MYFYHIEEEFDAFFRDETSVTQLYFGRAVSKEMLGRIGLNCPRLVELVVCANGPKPLDEELIRIAERCKCLTAIGQGECEVTCSSFVEFVKMCGGRVTQLSIMEEVLIPDSSYNMEQIHSEVPKHLGRMWFPDMMPTW
;
A
#
# COMPACT_ATOMS: atom_id res chain seq x y z
N MET A 1 0.43 19.11 17.61
CA MET A 1 0.96 17.76 17.35
C MET A 1 -0.17 16.78 17.62
N TYR A 2 -0.94 16.40 16.59
CA TYR A 2 -2.20 15.62 16.71
C TYR A 2 -2.01 14.12 16.44
N PHE A 3 -0.78 13.66 16.19
CA PHE A 3 -0.52 12.27 15.81
C PHE A 3 -0.60 11.28 16.98
N TYR A 4 -0.32 11.70 18.22
CA TYR A 4 -0.27 10.80 19.38
C TYR A 4 -1.63 10.26 19.86
N HIS A 5 -2.75 10.92 19.54
CA HIS A 5 -4.08 10.46 20.00
C HIS A 5 -4.75 9.42 19.09
N ILE A 6 -4.25 9.24 17.86
CA ILE A 6 -4.86 8.31 16.90
C ILE A 6 -4.39 6.86 17.14
N GLU A 7 -3.18 6.66 17.69
CA GLU A 7 -2.64 5.32 17.95
C GLU A 7 -3.46 4.55 18.99
N GLU A 8 -3.99 5.22 20.03
CA GLU A 8 -4.83 4.56 21.04
C GLU A 8 -6.22 4.17 20.51
N GLU A 9 -6.79 4.94 19.57
CA GLU A 9 -8.12 4.65 19.01
C GLU A 9 -8.16 3.34 18.23
N PHE A 10 -7.06 2.97 17.58
CA PHE A 10 -7.04 1.79 16.72
C PHE A 10 -6.53 0.52 17.39
N ASP A 11 -6.02 0.58 18.62
CA ASP A 11 -5.29 -0.53 19.21
C ASP A 11 -6.14 -1.82 19.37
N ALA A 12 -7.46 -1.70 19.50
CA ALA A 12 -8.36 -2.85 19.58
C ALA A 12 -8.61 -3.57 18.23
N PHE A 13 -8.32 -2.93 17.10
CA PHE A 13 -8.68 -3.45 15.78
C PHE A 13 -7.65 -4.44 15.21
N PHE A 14 -8.17 -5.40 14.43
CA PHE A 14 -7.42 -6.44 13.70
C PHE A 14 -6.37 -7.16 14.56
N ARG A 15 -6.70 -7.46 15.83
CA ARG A 15 -5.83 -8.29 16.69
C ARG A 15 -5.91 -9.78 16.34
N ASP A 16 -7.08 -10.21 15.89
CA ASP A 16 -7.40 -11.58 15.48
C ASP A 16 -7.90 -11.62 14.04
N GLU A 17 -7.96 -12.82 13.45
CA GLU A 17 -8.45 -13.01 12.08
C GLU A 17 -9.84 -12.38 11.89
N THR A 18 -9.94 -11.47 10.93
CA THR A 18 -11.13 -10.67 10.65
C THR A 18 -11.55 -10.88 9.21
N SER A 19 -12.85 -11.12 8.98
CA SER A 19 -13.41 -11.35 7.65
C SER A 19 -13.69 -10.07 6.84
N VAL A 20 -12.92 -9.01 7.08
CA VAL A 20 -13.10 -7.73 6.38
C VAL A 20 -12.64 -7.85 4.94
N THR A 21 -13.37 -7.23 4.03
CA THR A 21 -13.11 -7.29 2.58
C THR A 21 -12.69 -5.94 2.01
N GLN A 22 -13.13 -4.84 2.60
CA GLN A 22 -12.84 -3.48 2.13
C GLN A 22 -12.44 -2.61 3.31
N LEU A 23 -11.32 -1.92 3.19
CA LEU A 23 -10.81 -1.00 4.19
C LEU A 23 -10.47 0.35 3.55
N TYR A 24 -10.98 1.41 4.15
CA TYR A 24 -10.71 2.78 3.74
C TYR A 24 -10.28 3.61 4.95
N PHE A 25 -9.03 4.06 4.95
CA PHE A 25 -8.49 4.97 5.95
C PHE A 25 -8.48 6.39 5.38
N GLY A 26 -9.57 7.13 5.60
CA GLY A 26 -9.69 8.54 5.21
C GLY A 26 -8.88 9.52 6.06
N ARG A 27 -8.15 9.02 7.05
CA ARG A 27 -7.19 9.75 7.88
C ARG A 27 -5.89 8.93 7.93
N ALA A 28 -4.90 9.45 8.65
CA ALA A 28 -3.65 8.72 8.87
C ALA A 28 -3.89 7.37 9.56
N VAL A 29 -3.23 6.33 9.05
CA VAL A 29 -3.13 4.99 9.66
C VAL A 29 -1.69 4.73 10.07
N SER A 30 -1.48 3.97 11.15
CA SER A 30 -0.13 3.63 11.59
C SER A 30 0.44 2.43 10.83
N LYS A 31 1.77 2.39 10.73
CA LYS A 31 2.51 1.23 10.20
C LYS A 31 2.14 -0.08 10.92
N GLU A 32 2.01 -0.04 12.24
CA GLU A 32 1.62 -1.21 13.03
C GLU A 32 0.23 -1.74 12.67
N MET A 33 -0.73 -0.84 12.45
CA MET A 33 -2.09 -1.18 12.03
C MET A 33 -2.11 -1.85 10.65
N LEU A 34 -1.35 -1.34 9.68
CA LEU A 34 -1.17 -1.98 8.38
C LEU A 34 -0.49 -3.35 8.51
N GLY A 35 0.49 -3.48 9.41
CA GLY A 35 1.13 -4.74 9.73
C GLY A 35 0.15 -5.78 10.28
N ARG A 36 -0.79 -5.37 11.15
CA ARG A 36 -1.87 -6.22 11.67
C ARG A 36 -2.86 -6.62 10.59
N ILE A 37 -3.24 -5.71 9.68
CA ILE A 37 -4.11 -6.03 8.53
C ILE A 37 -3.47 -7.12 7.67
N GLY A 38 -2.18 -6.99 7.37
CA GLY A 38 -1.45 -8.02 6.62
C GLY A 38 -1.44 -9.39 7.32
N LEU A 39 -1.49 -9.43 8.66
CA LEU A 39 -1.52 -10.69 9.42
C LEU A 39 -2.92 -11.30 9.51
N ASN A 40 -3.94 -10.46 9.67
CA ASN A 40 -5.23 -10.86 10.20
C ASN A 40 -6.41 -10.67 9.23
N CYS A 41 -6.20 -10.11 8.03
CA CYS A 41 -7.27 -9.86 7.06
C CYS A 41 -7.10 -10.68 5.75
N PRO A 42 -7.14 -12.02 5.78
CA PRO A 42 -6.85 -12.85 4.60
C PRO A 42 -7.86 -12.67 3.44
N ARG A 43 -9.05 -12.13 3.74
CA ARG A 43 -10.14 -11.90 2.78
C ARG A 43 -10.18 -10.47 2.22
N LEU A 44 -9.16 -9.66 2.49
CA LEU A 44 -9.09 -8.29 2.01
C LEU A 44 -9.06 -8.24 0.48
N VAL A 45 -9.99 -7.48 -0.11
CA VAL A 45 -10.17 -7.26 -1.55
C VAL A 45 -9.70 -5.85 -1.93
N GLU A 46 -9.99 -4.87 -1.08
CA GLU A 46 -9.66 -3.46 -1.33
C GLU A 46 -9.08 -2.80 -0.08
N LEU A 47 -7.97 -2.08 -0.27
CA LEU A 47 -7.34 -1.28 0.77
C LEU A 47 -6.99 0.10 0.24
N VAL A 48 -7.52 1.15 0.86
CA VAL A 48 -7.16 2.53 0.54
C VAL A 48 -6.63 3.21 1.79
N VAL A 49 -5.43 3.78 1.68
CA VAL A 49 -4.73 4.51 2.74
C VAL A 49 -4.45 5.92 2.25
N CYS A 50 -5.08 6.91 2.88
CA CYS A 50 -4.90 8.31 2.51
C CYS A 50 -3.56 8.88 2.99
N ALA A 51 -3.07 8.45 4.15
CA ALA A 51 -1.82 8.91 4.74
C ALA A 51 -1.25 7.88 5.73
N ASN A 52 0.07 7.84 5.85
CA ASN A 52 0.82 7.15 6.91
C ASN A 52 2.00 8.04 7.35
N GLY A 53 2.60 7.73 8.50
CA GLY A 53 3.80 8.42 8.98
C GLY A 53 5.02 8.28 8.05
N PRO A 54 6.15 8.92 8.40
CA PRO A 54 7.35 9.03 7.55
C PRO A 54 8.19 7.73 7.51
N LYS A 55 7.64 6.59 7.91
CA LYS A 55 8.34 5.30 7.88
C LYS A 55 7.89 4.53 6.65
N PRO A 56 8.83 4.01 5.83
CA PRO A 56 8.48 3.19 4.69
C PRO A 56 7.64 1.97 5.09
N LEU A 57 6.64 1.65 4.25
CA LEU A 57 5.65 0.58 4.47
C LEU A 57 6.00 -0.73 3.76
N ASP A 58 7.26 -0.88 3.34
CA ASP A 58 7.75 -2.01 2.54
C ASP A 58 7.31 -3.37 3.10
N GLU A 59 7.59 -3.65 4.37
CA GLU A 59 7.27 -4.93 5.00
C GLU A 59 5.76 -5.17 5.11
N GLU A 60 5.00 -4.13 5.43
CA GLU A 60 3.54 -4.21 5.55
C GLU A 60 2.91 -4.52 4.19
N LEU A 61 3.39 -3.85 3.14
CA LEU A 61 2.90 -4.02 1.78
C LEU A 61 3.20 -5.43 1.25
N ILE A 62 4.42 -5.92 1.45
CA ILE A 62 4.82 -7.30 1.09
C ILE A 62 3.98 -8.33 1.86
N ARG A 63 3.77 -8.13 3.16
CA ARG A 63 2.95 -9.03 3.98
C ARG A 63 1.49 -9.05 3.52
N ILE A 64 0.95 -7.90 3.13
CA ILE A 64 -0.40 -7.80 2.56
C ILE A 64 -0.48 -8.57 1.24
N ALA A 65 0.47 -8.41 0.31
CA ALA A 65 0.49 -9.20 -0.93
C ALA A 65 0.64 -10.71 -0.68
N GLU A 66 1.42 -11.08 0.33
CA GLU A 66 1.63 -12.47 0.70
C GLU A 66 0.36 -13.11 1.24
N ARG A 67 -0.37 -12.46 2.15
CA ARG A 67 -1.47 -13.08 2.89
C ARG A 67 -2.85 -12.75 2.35
N CYS A 68 -3.05 -11.56 1.79
CA CYS A 68 -4.34 -11.11 1.25
C CYS A 68 -4.48 -11.55 -0.21
N LYS A 69 -4.70 -12.85 -0.44
CA LYS A 69 -4.79 -13.43 -1.79
C LYS A 69 -6.00 -12.95 -2.59
N CYS A 70 -6.99 -12.35 -1.94
CA CYS A 70 -8.17 -11.76 -2.58
C CYS A 70 -7.97 -10.29 -3.00
N LEU A 71 -6.81 -9.67 -2.71
CA LEU A 71 -6.59 -8.26 -2.98
C LEU A 71 -6.63 -7.99 -4.49
N THR A 72 -7.51 -7.08 -4.90
CA THR A 72 -7.68 -6.62 -6.28
C THR A 72 -7.56 -5.11 -6.43
N ALA A 73 -7.70 -4.36 -5.34
CA ALA A 73 -7.65 -2.91 -5.35
C ALA A 73 -6.76 -2.38 -4.23
N ILE A 74 -5.84 -1.47 -4.56
CA ILE A 74 -5.04 -0.76 -3.56
C ILE A 74 -4.87 0.71 -3.94
N GLY A 75 -5.06 1.58 -2.95
CA GLY A 75 -4.88 3.02 -3.03
C GLY A 75 -3.90 3.49 -1.96
N GLN A 76 -2.86 4.24 -2.33
CA GLN A 76 -1.95 4.85 -1.36
C GLN A 76 -1.67 6.32 -1.67
N GLY A 77 -1.82 7.16 -0.65
CA GLY A 77 -1.42 8.56 -0.62
C GLY A 77 -0.64 8.88 0.66
N GLU A 78 0.10 9.99 0.63
CA GLU A 78 0.87 10.55 1.75
C GLU A 78 1.54 9.48 2.64
N CYS A 79 2.29 8.57 2.02
CA CYS A 79 3.08 7.53 2.70
C CYS A 79 4.36 7.26 1.91
N GLU A 80 5.23 6.38 2.39
CA GLU A 80 6.48 6.06 1.70
C GLU A 80 6.59 4.56 1.44
N VAL A 81 7.02 4.19 0.24
CA VAL A 81 7.37 2.82 -0.16
C VAL A 81 8.59 2.87 -1.06
N THR A 82 9.59 2.03 -0.81
CA THR A 82 10.74 1.94 -1.70
C THR A 82 10.35 1.35 -3.05
N CYS A 83 10.92 1.89 -4.12
CA CYS A 83 10.64 1.44 -5.49
C CYS A 83 10.86 -0.08 -5.67
N SER A 84 11.93 -0.64 -5.10
CA SER A 84 12.18 -2.09 -5.13
C SER A 84 11.08 -2.91 -4.42
N SER A 85 10.63 -2.47 -3.25
CA SER A 85 9.55 -3.13 -2.51
C SER A 85 8.21 -3.02 -3.22
N PHE A 86 7.94 -1.88 -3.86
CA PHE A 86 6.74 -1.71 -4.67
C PHE A 86 6.73 -2.66 -5.88
N VAL A 87 7.86 -2.81 -6.59
CA VAL A 87 7.97 -3.77 -7.69
C VAL A 87 7.74 -5.20 -7.21
N GLU A 88 8.33 -5.59 -6.08
CA GLU A 88 8.12 -6.93 -5.52
C GLU A 88 6.66 -7.14 -5.10
N PHE A 89 6.02 -6.14 -4.49
CA PHE A 89 4.59 -6.17 -4.19
C PHE A 89 3.75 -6.42 -5.45
N VAL A 90 3.99 -5.66 -6.51
CA VAL A 90 3.26 -5.81 -7.78
C VAL A 90 3.51 -7.18 -8.37
N LYS A 91 4.72 -7.70 -8.32
CA LYS A 91 5.08 -9.04 -8.81
C LYS A 91 4.38 -10.16 -8.03
N MET A 92 4.26 -10.03 -6.70
CA MET A 92 3.53 -10.98 -5.85
C MET A 92 2.02 -10.94 -6.10
N CYS A 93 1.48 -9.75 -6.33
CA CYS A 93 0.07 -9.55 -6.66
C CYS A 93 -0.28 -9.98 -8.09
N GLY A 94 0.63 -9.73 -9.03
CA GLY A 94 0.48 -9.94 -10.47
C GLY A 94 -0.74 -9.23 -11.04
N GLY A 95 -1.32 -9.82 -12.09
CA GLY A 95 -2.53 -9.32 -12.75
C GLY A 95 -3.81 -9.37 -11.89
N ARG A 96 -3.73 -9.82 -10.63
CA ARG A 96 -4.88 -9.87 -9.72
C ARG A 96 -5.29 -8.49 -9.24
N VAL A 97 -4.33 -7.58 -9.07
CA VAL A 97 -4.60 -6.19 -8.73
C VAL A 97 -5.04 -5.48 -10.01
N THR A 98 -6.33 -5.18 -10.09
CA THR A 98 -6.99 -4.50 -11.22
C THR A 98 -7.09 -3.00 -11.01
N GLN A 99 -7.11 -2.54 -9.75
CA GLN A 99 -7.08 -1.12 -9.38
C GLN A 99 -5.82 -0.85 -8.55
N LEU A 100 -4.94 0.02 -9.06
CA LEU A 100 -3.69 0.39 -8.41
C LEU A 100 -3.53 1.90 -8.56
N SER A 101 -3.87 2.64 -7.51
CA SER A 101 -3.78 4.11 -7.46
C SER A 101 -2.73 4.49 -6.43
N ILE A 102 -1.63 5.06 -6.89
CA ILE A 102 -0.47 5.39 -6.06
C ILE A 102 -0.04 6.77 -6.46
N MET A 103 -0.05 7.70 -5.50
CA MET A 103 0.49 9.04 -5.69
C MET A 103 2.00 8.97 -5.98
N GLU A 104 2.52 9.79 -6.90
CA GLU A 104 3.94 9.78 -7.31
C GLU A 104 4.89 9.94 -6.11
N GLU A 105 4.55 10.82 -5.17
CA GLU A 105 5.32 11.08 -3.96
C GLU A 105 5.42 9.90 -2.99
N VAL A 106 4.59 8.85 -3.18
CA VAL A 106 4.66 7.63 -2.36
C VAL A 106 5.88 6.80 -2.68
N LEU A 107 6.36 6.85 -3.92
CA LEU A 107 7.44 6.02 -4.42
C LEU A 107 8.79 6.68 -4.11
N ILE A 108 9.61 5.99 -3.33
CA ILE A 108 10.95 6.44 -2.95
C ILE A 108 11.99 5.69 -3.79
N PRO A 109 12.71 6.38 -4.70
CA PRO A 109 13.80 5.79 -5.46
C PRO A 109 14.88 5.18 -4.57
N ASP A 110 15.43 4.07 -5.01
CA ASP A 110 16.52 3.36 -4.32
C ASP A 110 17.65 3.01 -5.29
N SER A 111 18.63 2.23 -4.83
CA SER A 111 19.77 1.81 -5.67
C SER A 111 19.39 0.89 -6.83
N SER A 112 18.20 0.29 -6.79
CA SER A 112 17.73 -0.65 -7.81
C SER A 112 16.82 0.01 -8.84
N TYR A 113 15.98 0.94 -8.41
CA TYR A 113 14.97 1.57 -9.26
C TYR A 113 14.83 3.07 -9.01
N ASN A 114 14.79 3.83 -10.10
CA ASN A 114 14.32 5.22 -10.13
C ASN A 114 12.89 5.32 -10.69
N MET A 115 12.31 6.52 -10.67
CA MET A 115 10.93 6.76 -11.12
C MET A 115 10.69 6.39 -12.60
N GLU A 116 11.62 6.71 -13.49
CA GLU A 116 11.50 6.37 -14.91
C GLU A 116 11.47 4.85 -15.13
N GLN A 117 12.28 4.10 -14.38
CA GLN A 117 12.33 2.65 -14.45
C GLN A 117 11.03 2.02 -13.95
N ILE A 118 10.43 2.56 -12.88
CA ILE A 118 9.16 2.08 -12.34
C ILE A 118 8.02 2.12 -13.37
N HIS A 119 7.95 3.20 -14.18
CA HIS A 119 6.95 3.32 -15.25
C HIS A 119 7.04 2.22 -16.30
N SER A 120 8.20 1.58 -16.44
CA SER A 120 8.39 0.45 -17.35
C SER A 120 8.28 -0.91 -16.66
N GLU A 121 8.67 -1.01 -15.39
CA GLU A 121 8.77 -2.27 -14.67
C GLU A 121 7.42 -2.74 -14.13
N VAL A 122 6.65 -1.85 -13.53
CA VAL A 122 5.34 -2.17 -12.94
C VAL A 122 4.34 -2.69 -13.99
N PRO A 123 4.21 -2.08 -15.19
CA PRO A 123 3.34 -2.61 -16.24
C PRO A 123 3.65 -4.04 -16.68
N LYS A 124 4.92 -4.47 -16.64
CA LYS A 124 5.30 -5.85 -17.03
C LYS A 124 4.65 -6.89 -16.13
N HIS A 125 4.55 -6.59 -14.83
CA HIS A 125 3.97 -7.49 -13.82
C HIS A 125 2.44 -7.38 -13.75
N LEU A 126 1.87 -6.21 -14.09
CA LEU A 126 0.41 -5.99 -14.15
C LEU A 126 -0.23 -6.50 -15.45
N GLY A 127 0.53 -6.59 -16.54
CA GLY A 127 0.01 -6.93 -17.88
C GLY A 127 -0.81 -5.81 -18.54
N ARG A 128 -0.71 -4.57 -18.04
CA ARG A 128 -1.37 -3.38 -18.59
C ARG A 128 -0.54 -2.13 -18.32
N MET A 129 -0.78 -1.07 -19.11
CA MET A 129 -0.19 0.24 -18.84
C MET A 129 -0.59 0.74 -17.46
N TRP A 130 0.35 1.38 -16.77
CA TRP A 130 0.16 1.93 -15.44
C TRP A 130 1.15 3.08 -15.22
N PHE A 131 0.70 4.12 -14.52
CA PHE A 131 1.49 5.26 -14.10
C PHE A 131 1.01 5.68 -12.69
N PRO A 132 1.89 6.24 -11.86
CA PRO A 132 1.47 6.86 -10.62
C PRO A 132 0.59 8.09 -10.90
N ASP A 133 -0.28 8.39 -9.95
CA ASP A 133 -1.13 9.57 -9.96
C ASP A 133 -0.28 10.80 -9.63
N MET A 134 -0.45 11.89 -10.39
CA MET A 134 0.28 13.15 -10.19
C MET A 134 -0.68 14.27 -9.81
N MET A 135 -0.31 15.09 -8.84
CA MET A 135 -1.02 16.35 -8.58
C MET A 135 -0.60 17.43 -9.59
N PRO A 136 -1.55 18.21 -10.12
CA PRO A 136 -1.23 19.42 -10.85
C PRO A 136 -0.37 20.37 -10.02
N THR A 137 0.60 21.02 -10.67
CA THR A 137 1.52 21.97 -10.02
C THR A 137 1.10 23.43 -10.20
N TRP A 138 -0.13 23.68 -10.65
CA TRP A 138 -0.69 24.99 -11.00
C TRP A 138 -1.87 25.41 -10.14
#